data_AF-A0A3M0ZFT3-F1
#
_entry.id   AF-A0A3M0ZFT3-F1
#
_cell.length_a   1.000
_cell.length_b   1.000
_cell.length_c   1.000
_cell.angle_alpha   90.00
_cell.angle_beta   90.00
_cell.angle_gamma   90.00
#
_symmetry.space_group_name_H-M   'P 1'
#
loop_
_entity.id
_entity.type
_entity.pdbx_description
1 polymer ?
#
loop_
_entity_poly.entity_id
_entity_poly.type
_entity_poly.pdbx_seq_one_letter_code
_entity_poly.pdbx_strand_id
1 'polypeptide(L)'
;MELERKLQVLADAAKYDVACTTSGASRQNSAAGLGGICHSWTADGRCVSLLKILFSNVCIYDCAYCQNRRSNAIPRATFTVDELVRL
;
A
#
# COMPACT_ATOMS: atom_id res chain seq x y z
N MET A 1 -7.78 12.62 -11.28
CA MET A 1 -7.33 11.21 -11.28
C MET A 1 -8.49 10.39 -10.77
N GLU A 2 -8.90 9.35 -11.50
CA GLU A 2 -9.98 8.44 -11.10
C GLU A 2 -9.68 7.72 -9.77
N LEU A 3 -10.72 7.37 -9.00
CA LEU A 3 -10.61 6.74 -7.67
C LEU A 3 -9.79 5.44 -7.72
N GLU A 4 -10.07 4.57 -8.68
CA GLU A 4 -9.36 3.31 -8.90
C GLU A 4 -7.87 3.53 -9.18
N ARG A 5 -7.54 4.60 -9.91
CA ARG A 5 -6.15 4.93 -10.22
C ARG A 5 -5.42 5.43 -8.97
N LYS A 6 -6.07 6.24 -8.11
CA LYS A 6 -5.52 6.64 -6.80
C LYS A 6 -5.27 5.41 -5.93
N LEU A 7 -6.24 4.48 -5.89
CA LEU A 7 -6.13 3.22 -5.16
C LEU A 7 -4.91 2.42 -5.63
N GLN A 8 -4.74 2.23 -6.94
CA GLN A 8 -3.57 1.51 -7.48
C GLN A 8 -2.24 2.17 -7.08
N VAL A 9 -2.12 3.50 -7.21
CA VAL A 9 -0.90 4.22 -6.84
C VAL A 9 -0.59 4.09 -5.35
N LEU A 10 -1.59 4.28 -4.49
CA LEU A 10 -1.40 4.34 -3.05
C LEU A 10 -1.27 2.96 -2.40
N ALA A 11 -1.88 1.93 -2.99
CA ALA A 11 -1.70 0.55 -2.57
C ALA A 11 -0.33 0.00 -3.00
N ASP A 12 0.19 0.40 -4.15
CA ASP A 12 1.56 0.08 -4.56
C ASP A 12 2.59 0.78 -3.66
N ALA A 13 2.40 2.07 -3.39
CA ALA A 13 3.27 2.85 -2.51
C ALA A 13 3.29 2.33 -1.06
N ALA A 14 2.20 1.70 -0.58
CA ALA A 14 2.10 1.12 0.76
C ALA A 14 2.97 -0.14 0.95
N LYS A 15 3.45 -0.77 -0.12
CA LYS A 15 4.33 -1.95 -0.04
C LYS A 15 5.68 -1.66 0.62
N TYR A 16 6.12 -0.40 0.56
CA TYR A 16 7.40 0.03 1.13
C TYR A 16 7.31 0.41 2.62
N ASP A 17 6.13 0.30 3.23
CA ASP A 17 5.97 0.53 4.65
C ASP A 17 6.35 -0.73 5.46
N VAL A 18 7.19 -0.55 6.48
CA VAL A 18 7.94 -1.60 7.22
C VAL A 18 7.03 -2.66 7.84
N ALA A 19 5.76 -2.33 8.12
CA ALA A 19 4.80 -3.27 8.69
C ALA A 19 4.30 -4.35 7.70
N CYS A 20 4.63 -4.29 6.41
CA CYS A 20 4.23 -5.29 5.42
C CYS A 20 5.24 -6.44 5.29
N THR A 21 5.40 -7.25 6.33
CA THR A 21 6.12 -8.52 6.21
C THR A 21 5.17 -9.59 5.68
N THR A 22 5.36 -10.04 4.44
CA THR A 22 4.78 -11.32 3.99
C THR A 22 5.37 -12.42 4.87
N SER A 23 4.53 -13.15 5.60
CA SER A 23 4.97 -13.98 6.73
C SER A 23 5.60 -15.31 6.35
N GLY A 24 6.66 -15.28 5.55
CA GLY A 24 7.41 -16.46 5.16
C GLY A 24 6.62 -17.46 4.30
N ALA A 25 5.46 -17.06 3.75
CA ALA A 25 4.67 -17.93 2.89
C ALA A 25 5.38 -18.12 1.54
N SER A 26 5.84 -19.35 1.26
CA SER A 26 6.48 -19.73 -0.01
C SER A 26 5.51 -19.83 -1.21
N ARG A 27 4.24 -19.42 -1.04
CA ARG A 27 3.25 -19.47 -2.11
C ARG A 27 3.54 -18.35 -3.12
N GLN A 28 3.82 -18.75 -4.36
CA GLN A 28 3.89 -17.81 -5.47
C GLN A 28 2.50 -17.20 -5.67
N ASN A 29 2.40 -15.87 -5.61
CA ASN A 29 1.18 -15.15 -5.96
C ASN A 29 0.91 -15.35 -7.45
N SER A 30 -0.17 -16.06 -7.79
CA SER A 30 -0.57 -16.38 -9.16
C SER A 30 -1.46 -15.30 -9.81
N ALA A 31 -1.65 -14.14 -9.19
CA ALA A 31 -2.56 -13.13 -9.67
C ALA A 31 -1.89 -11.76 -9.86
N ALA A 32 -2.19 -11.13 -11.00
CA ALA A 32 -2.09 -9.70 -11.26
C ALA A 32 -3.08 -8.91 -10.38
N GLY A 33 -2.99 -9.11 -9.06
CA GLY A 33 -3.86 -8.48 -8.07
C GLY A 33 -3.45 -7.04 -7.81
N LEU A 34 -4.41 -6.27 -7.26
CA LEU A 34 -4.14 -4.96 -6.69
C LEU A 34 -2.97 -5.07 -5.69
N GLY A 35 -1.98 -4.19 -5.81
CA GLY A 35 -0.93 -4.05 -4.80
C GLY A 35 -1.53 -3.73 -3.43
N GLY A 36 -0.77 -3.89 -2.34
CA GLY A 36 -1.19 -3.48 -1.01
C GLY A 36 -1.95 -4.51 -0.19
N ILE A 37 -2.20 -5.71 -0.70
CA ILE A 37 -2.73 -6.81 0.13
C ILE A 37 -1.59 -7.41 0.96
N CYS A 38 -1.74 -7.40 2.28
CA CYS A 38 -0.82 -8.01 3.23
C CYS A 38 -1.53 -9.07 4.08
N HIS A 39 -0.81 -10.13 4.43
CA HIS A 39 -1.30 -11.15 5.35
C HIS A 39 -1.09 -10.71 6.79
N SER A 40 -2.11 -10.87 7.62
CA SER A 40 -2.06 -10.62 9.06
C SER A 40 -2.69 -11.77 9.82
N TRP A 41 -2.45 -11.85 11.13
CA TRP A 41 -2.96 -12.92 11.98
C TRP A 41 -3.93 -12.34 12.99
N THR A 42 -5.09 -12.96 13.05
CA THR A 42 -6.06 -12.76 14.12
C THR A 42 -5.53 -13.32 15.45
N ALA A 43 -6.11 -12.89 16.57
CA ALA A 43 -5.70 -13.33 17.91
C ALA A 43 -5.79 -14.86 18.11
N ASP A 44 -6.67 -15.54 17.37
CA ASP A 44 -6.82 -17.00 17.36
C ASP A 44 -5.96 -17.71 16.29
N GLY A 45 -5.03 -16.99 15.66
CA GLY A 45 -4.02 -17.56 14.77
C GLY A 45 -4.48 -17.80 13.33
N ARG A 46 -5.69 -17.38 12.93
CA ARG A 46 -6.12 -17.44 11.53
C ARG A 46 -5.47 -16.33 10.71
N CYS A 47 -4.95 -16.70 9.54
CA CYS A 47 -4.44 -15.75 8.55
C CYS A 47 -5.60 -15.05 7.85
N VAL A 48 -5.54 -13.72 7.78
CA VAL A 48 -6.47 -12.84 7.08
C VAL A 48 -5.73 -11.96 6.08
N SER A 49 -6.40 -11.63 4.99
CA SER A 49 -5.89 -10.68 4.00
C SER A 49 -6.39 -9.27 4.35
N LEU A 50 -5.48 -8.33 4.57
CA LEU A 50 -5.78 -6.93 4.80
C LEU A 50 -5.39 -6.10 3.57
N LEU A 51 -6.27 -5.22 3.14
CA LEU A 51 -5.94 -4.17 2.18
C LEU A 51 -5.26 -3.02 2.92
N LYS A 52 -3.96 -2.83 2.66
CA LYS A 52 -3.20 -1.70 3.17
C LYS A 52 -2.93 -0.70 2.05
N ILE A 53 -3.31 0.54 2.31
CA ILE A 53 -3.16 1.66 1.40
C ILE A 53 -2.63 2.88 2.15
N LEU A 54 -1.94 3.78 1.45
CA LEU A 54 -1.62 5.08 1.99
C LEU A 54 -2.79 6.05 1.78
N PHE A 55 -3.02 6.95 2.73
CA PHE A 55 -3.90 8.10 2.50
C PHE A 55 -3.30 9.07 1.48
N SER A 56 -1.97 9.26 1.53
CA SER A 56 -1.19 10.02 0.56
C SER A 56 0.22 9.44 0.48
N ASN A 57 0.81 9.47 -0.71
CA ASN A 57 2.24 9.21 -0.89
C ASN A 57 3.04 10.50 -1.15
N VAL A 58 2.46 11.69 -0.99
CA VAL A 58 3.20 12.95 -1.07
C VAL A 58 4.02 13.12 0.21
N CYS A 59 5.33 13.31 0.07
CA CYS A 59 6.23 13.48 1.20
C CYS A 59 7.16 14.67 0.95
N ILE A 60 7.35 15.51 1.96
CA ILE A 60 8.25 16.66 1.91
C ILE A 60 9.71 16.29 2.22
N TYR A 61 9.94 15.09 2.74
CA TYR A 61 11.25 14.62 3.17
C TYR A 61 11.97 13.87 2.05
N ASP A 62 13.29 13.80 2.16
CA ASP A 62 14.16 13.15 1.19
C ASP A 62 14.96 11.98 1.77
N CYS A 63 14.27 11.08 2.50
CA CYS A 63 14.92 9.96 3.16
C CYS A 63 15.56 9.01 2.14
N ALA A 64 16.85 8.70 2.29
CA ALA A 64 17.64 7.91 1.34
C ALA A 64 17.07 6.50 1.08
N TYR A 65 16.35 5.93 2.04
CA TYR A 65 15.78 4.58 2.00
C TYR A 65 14.31 4.54 1.54
N CYS A 66 13.64 5.68 1.38
CA CYS A 66 12.20 5.70 1.14
C CYS A 66 11.90 5.90 -0.35
N GLN A 67 11.16 4.98 -0.98
CA GLN A 67 10.73 5.18 -2.36
C GLN A 67 9.79 6.38 -2.55
N ASN A 68 9.06 6.75 -1.50
CA ASN A 68 8.18 7.92 -1.50
C ASN A 68 8.92 9.23 -1.17
N ARG A 69 10.25 9.26 -1.08
CA ARG A 69 11.02 10.50 -0.87
C ARG A 69 10.71 11.55 -1.94
N ARG A 70 10.79 12.84 -1.62
CA ARG A 70 10.36 13.94 -2.50
C ARG A 70 11.09 13.98 -3.86
N SER A 71 12.35 13.57 -3.90
CA SER A 71 13.20 13.66 -5.10
C SER A 71 12.87 12.60 -6.15
N ASN A 72 12.13 11.55 -5.79
CA ASN A 72 11.73 10.51 -6.72
C ASN A 72 10.56 10.96 -7.59
N ALA A 73 10.75 10.87 -8.91
CA ALA A 73 9.73 11.08 -9.93
C ALA A 73 8.83 9.83 -10.04
N ILE A 74 7.85 9.73 -9.15
CA ILE A 74 6.82 8.69 -9.14
C ILE A 74 5.42 9.32 -9.17
N PRO A 75 4.37 8.60 -9.63
CA PRO A 75 3.00 9.07 -9.53
C PRO A 75 2.64 9.38 -8.06
N ARG A 76 2.09 10.58 -7.83
CA ARG A 76 1.62 11.00 -6.51
C ARG A 76 0.11 11.08 -6.48
N ALA A 77 -0.46 10.66 -5.37
CA ALA A 77 -1.88 10.75 -5.11
C ALA A 77 -2.14 11.07 -3.64
N THR A 78 -3.30 11.66 -3.39
CA THR A 78 -3.85 11.90 -2.06
C THR A 78 -5.35 11.64 -2.16
N PHE A 79 -5.88 10.84 -1.26
CA PHE A 79 -7.33 10.69 -1.12
C PHE A 79 -7.92 11.92 -0.43
N THR A 80 -9.16 12.25 -0.77
CA THR A 80 -10.02 12.96 0.17
C THR A 80 -10.59 11.99 1.20
N VAL A 81 -11.11 12.50 2.31
CA VAL A 81 -11.76 11.65 3.32
C VAL A 81 -12.95 10.89 2.70
N ASP A 82 -13.78 11.57 1.91
CA ASP A 82 -14.94 10.95 1.25
C ASP A 82 -14.55 9.85 0.27
N GLU A 83 -13.44 10.02 -0.46
CA GLU A 83 -12.92 8.99 -1.35
C GLU A 83 -12.48 7.74 -0.57
N LEU A 84 -11.75 7.93 0.54
CA LEU A 84 -11.26 6.82 1.36
C LEU A 84 -12.39 6.04 2.02
N VAL A 85 -13.42 6.73 2.53
CA VAL A 85 -14.55 6.09 3.24
C VAL A 85 -15.46 5.29 2.29
N ARG A 86 -15.48 5.62 0.99
CA ARG A 86 -16.29 4.94 -0.03
C ARG A 86 -15.66 3.67 -0.61
N LEU A 87 -14.40 3.38 -0.29
CA LEU A 87 -13.67 2.20 -0.77
C LEU A 87 -14.20 0.89 -0.18
#